data_AF-A0AA40CFU7-F1
#
_entry.id   AF-A0AA40CFU7-F1
#
_cell.length_a   1.000
_cell.length_b   1.000
_cell.length_c   1.000
_cell.angle_alpha   90.00
_cell.angle_beta   90.00
_cell.angle_gamma   90.00
#
_symmetry.space_group_name_H-M   'P 1'
#
loop_
_entity.id
_entity.type
_entity.pdbx_description
1 polymer ?
#
loop_
_entity_poly.entity_id
_entity_poly.type
_entity_poly.pdbx_seq_one_letter_code
_entity_poly.pdbx_strand_id
1 'polypeptide(L)'
;KISAYIIMVWMEWVSFTVTSVFSWLFLYNSHVGPRCPQTFVADRLLFVQIQCLMQIMTNRIGLILYNPDKARRLKVAISIATSIINVSVFIIWIPARLQISPTWIRVNDIWDRTEKSIYLIIDFGLKSYFMYLLKSKLVANGLTKYNLVYRFNLSMVFLSISLDVIIIGIMSLPDDEVYIQVHPLAYIIKLYIEMNIAELLGKALKKSN
;
A
#
# COMPACT_ATOMS: atom_id res chain seq x y z
N LYS A 1 18.45 10.50 15.36
CA LYS A 1 17.90 9.16 15.65
C LYS A 1 17.07 8.73 14.44
N ILE A 2 17.42 7.63 13.79
CA ILE A 2 16.64 7.10 12.67
C ILE A 2 15.31 6.59 13.25
N SER A 3 14.20 7.20 12.86
CA SER A 3 12.85 6.80 13.30
C SER A 3 12.41 5.59 12.48
N ALA A 4 11.68 4.64 13.09
CA ALA A 4 11.17 3.45 12.41
C ALA A 4 10.38 3.78 11.13
N TYR A 5 9.71 4.95 11.10
CA TYR A 5 9.06 5.49 9.92
C TYR A 5 10.01 5.68 8.72
N ILE A 6 11.20 6.25 8.97
CA ILE A 6 12.20 6.51 7.93
C ILE A 6 12.70 5.19 7.36
N ILE A 7 12.91 4.18 8.21
CA ILE A 7 13.33 2.83 7.77
C ILE A 7 12.27 2.21 6.85
N MET A 8 10.99 2.28 7.22
CA MET A 8 9.90 1.74 6.39
C MET A 8 9.82 2.44 5.01
N VAL A 9 10.02 3.75 4.97
CA VAL A 9 10.06 4.52 3.71
C VAL A 9 11.24 4.09 2.83
N TRP A 10 12.43 3.91 3.42
CA TRP A 10 13.60 3.42 2.68
C TRP A 10 13.40 1.98 2.17
N MET A 11 12.83 1.11 2.99
CA MET A 11 12.51 -0.27 2.60
C MET A 11 11.53 -0.31 1.42
N GLU A 12 10.52 0.56 1.41
CA GLU A 12 9.56 0.70 0.31
C GLU A 12 10.27 1.10 -1.00
N TRP A 13 11.13 2.12 -0.93
CA TRP A 13 11.85 2.65 -2.09
C TRP A 13 12.88 1.66 -2.65
N VAL A 14 13.61 0.98 -1.77
CA VAL A 14 14.54 -0.09 -2.16
C VAL A 14 13.77 -1.24 -2.80
N SER A 15 12.66 -1.68 -2.20
CA SER A 15 11.86 -2.78 -2.74
C SER A 15 11.28 -2.46 -4.12
N PHE A 16 10.83 -1.22 -4.33
CA PHE A 16 10.41 -0.73 -5.64
C PHE A 16 11.54 -0.78 -6.67
N THR A 17 12.71 -0.24 -6.32
CA THR A 17 13.87 -0.17 -7.22
C THR A 17 14.33 -1.56 -7.64
N VAL A 18 14.43 -2.47 -6.67
CA VAL A 18 14.85 -3.85 -6.93
C VAL A 18 13.81 -4.58 -7.79
N THR A 19 12.51 -4.43 -7.49
CA THR A 19 11.44 -5.04 -8.29
C THR A 19 11.43 -4.51 -9.73
N SER A 20 11.67 -3.20 -9.93
CA SER A 20 11.78 -2.59 -11.27
C SER A 20 12.98 -3.09 -12.07
N VAL A 21 14.12 -3.33 -11.41
CA VAL A 21 15.30 -3.93 -12.07
C VAL A 21 15.00 -5.38 -12.47
N PHE A 22 14.34 -6.15 -11.59
CA PHE A 22 13.94 -7.51 -11.91
C PHE A 22 12.90 -7.58 -13.04
N SER A 23 11.92 -6.67 -13.07
CA SER A 23 10.93 -6.61 -14.16
C SER A 23 11.56 -6.25 -15.49
N TRP A 24 12.56 -5.35 -15.51
CA TRP A 24 13.32 -5.04 -16.71
C TRP A 24 14.13 -6.24 -17.22
N LEU A 25 14.81 -6.94 -16.30
CA LEU A 25 15.57 -8.16 -16.62
C LEU A 25 14.66 -9.29 -17.13
N PHE A 26 13.42 -9.35 -16.63
CA PHE A 26 12.40 -10.29 -17.08
C PHE A 26 11.96 -10.00 -18.52
N LEU A 27 11.69 -8.73 -18.87
CA LEU A 27 11.34 -8.33 -20.24
C LEU A 27 12.48 -8.57 -21.23
N TYR A 28 13.73 -8.34 -20.82
CA TYR A 28 14.90 -8.50 -21.68
C TYR A 28 15.23 -9.98 -21.98
N ASN A 29 15.05 -10.87 -20.99
CA ASN A 29 15.25 -12.30 -21.17
C ASN A 29 13.89 -13.00 -21.36
N SER A 30 13.39 -13.08 -22.60
CA SER A 30 12.10 -13.72 -22.93
C SER A 30 12.01 -15.24 -22.64
N HIS A 31 12.95 -15.82 -21.89
CA HIS A 31 13.06 -17.25 -21.55
C HIS A 31 13.03 -17.51 -20.03
N VAL A 32 12.30 -16.71 -19.26
CA VAL A 32 12.13 -16.96 -17.82
C VAL A 32 10.96 -17.93 -17.62
N GLY A 33 11.29 -19.22 -17.54
CA GLY A 33 10.30 -20.27 -17.26
C GLY A 33 9.64 -20.12 -15.87
N PRO A 34 8.54 -20.85 -15.61
CA PRO A 34 7.75 -20.77 -14.38
C PRO A 34 8.52 -21.03 -13.07
N ARG A 35 9.76 -21.55 -13.15
CA ARG A 35 10.60 -22.01 -12.03
C ARG A 35 11.78 -21.08 -11.70
N CYS A 36 11.85 -19.90 -12.29
CA CYS A 36 13.01 -19.03 -12.12
C CYS A 36 13.03 -18.34 -10.74
N PRO A 37 14.19 -18.27 -10.04
CA PRO A 37 14.32 -17.62 -8.74
C PRO A 37 13.91 -16.13 -8.70
N GLN A 38 13.92 -15.45 -9.85
CA GLN A 38 13.62 -14.02 -9.96
C GLN A 38 12.18 -13.69 -9.59
N THR A 39 11.21 -14.55 -9.93
CA THR A 39 9.79 -14.33 -9.60
C THR A 39 9.55 -14.46 -8.10
N PHE A 40 10.21 -15.41 -7.43
CA PHE A 40 10.16 -15.55 -5.98
C PHE A 40 10.77 -14.35 -5.23
N VAL A 41 11.77 -13.68 -5.82
CA VAL A 41 12.38 -12.47 -5.23
C VAL A 41 11.42 -11.29 -5.37
N ALA A 42 10.85 -11.08 -6.56
CA ALA A 42 9.89 -10.00 -6.81
C ALA A 42 8.69 -10.07 -5.85
N ASP A 43 8.14 -11.27 -5.65
CA ASP A 43 7.02 -11.48 -4.73
C ASP A 43 7.35 -11.20 -3.26
N ARG A 44 8.55 -11.61 -2.81
CA ARG A 44 8.99 -11.28 -1.44
C ARG A 44 9.15 -9.78 -1.25
N LEU A 45 9.58 -9.06 -2.28
CA LEU A 45 9.67 -7.60 -2.23
C LEU A 45 8.28 -6.97 -2.19
N LEU A 46 7.33 -7.54 -2.94
CA LEU A 46 5.94 -7.12 -2.90
C LEU A 46 5.31 -7.27 -1.51
N PHE A 47 5.57 -8.41 -0.86
CA PHE A 47 5.17 -8.65 0.53
C PHE A 47 5.68 -7.54 1.46
N VAL A 48 6.96 -7.20 1.33
CA VAL A 48 7.60 -6.14 2.12
C VAL A 48 6.94 -4.79 1.84
N GLN A 49 6.64 -4.49 0.57
CA GLN A 49 6.00 -3.24 0.19
C GLN A 49 4.60 -3.08 0.81
N ILE A 50 3.73 -4.09 0.65
CA ILE A 50 2.37 -4.05 1.22
C ILE A 50 2.43 -3.86 2.74
N GLN A 51 3.31 -4.60 3.42
CA GLN A 51 3.46 -4.50 4.87
C GLN A 51 3.96 -3.10 5.28
N CYS A 52 4.97 -2.54 4.58
CA CYS A 52 5.50 -1.22 4.87
C CYS A 52 4.46 -0.13 4.64
N LEU A 53 3.77 -0.15 3.50
CA LEU A 53 2.75 0.83 3.13
C LEU A 53 1.60 0.89 4.16
N MET A 54 1.07 -0.26 4.57
CA MET A 54 0.00 -0.35 5.58
C MET A 54 0.46 0.15 6.95
N GLN A 55 1.71 -0.12 7.33
CA GLN A 55 2.29 0.40 8.57
C GLN A 55 2.54 1.91 8.54
N ILE A 56 2.97 2.46 7.41
CA ILE A 56 3.16 3.92 7.23
C ILE A 56 1.83 4.64 7.42
N MET A 57 0.75 4.17 6.76
CA MET A 57 -0.60 4.74 6.92
C MET A 57 -1.10 4.65 8.37
N THR A 58 -0.93 3.51 9.01
CA THR A 58 -1.37 3.33 10.40
C THR A 58 -0.52 4.12 11.39
N ASN A 59 0.79 4.23 11.16
CA ASN A 59 1.70 5.01 11.99
C ASN A 59 1.30 6.49 12.00
N ARG A 60 0.90 7.01 10.85
CA ARG A 60 0.39 8.37 10.68
C ARG A 60 -0.90 8.61 11.46
N ILE A 61 -1.90 7.72 11.33
CA ILE A 61 -3.13 7.79 12.11
C ILE A 61 -2.80 7.81 13.62
N GLY A 62 -1.86 6.98 14.03
CA GLY A 62 -1.40 6.92 15.42
C GLY A 62 -0.74 8.20 15.94
N LEU A 63 -0.09 9.00 15.08
CA LEU A 63 0.47 10.30 15.47
C LEU A 63 -0.61 11.37 15.66
N ILE A 64 -1.75 11.25 14.96
CA ILE A 64 -2.86 12.19 15.09
C ILE A 64 -3.82 11.77 16.21
N LEU A 65 -3.89 10.48 16.54
CA LEU A 65 -4.72 9.99 17.64
C LEU A 65 -4.30 10.60 18.97
N TYR A 66 -5.29 11.08 19.74
CA TYR A 66 -5.04 11.59 21.10
C TYR A 66 -4.66 10.47 22.09
N ASN A 67 -5.18 9.25 21.88
CA ASN A 67 -4.96 8.12 22.78
C ASN A 67 -3.91 7.14 22.20
N PRO A 68 -2.71 7.04 22.81
CA PRO A 68 -1.61 6.22 22.30
C PRO A 68 -1.88 4.71 22.39
N ASP A 69 -2.71 4.25 23.33
CA ASP A 69 -3.04 2.83 23.47
C ASP A 69 -3.97 2.36 22.36
N LYS A 70 -4.97 3.17 22.00
CA LYS A 70 -5.83 2.89 20.84
C LYS A 70 -5.02 2.89 19.54
N ALA A 71 -4.08 3.82 19.40
CA ALA A 71 -3.16 3.87 18.27
C ALA A 71 -2.28 2.62 18.17
N ARG A 72 -1.72 2.15 19.29
CA ARG A 72 -0.89 0.92 19.33
C ARG A 72 -1.71 -0.32 18.97
N ARG A 73 -2.92 -0.47 19.52
CA ARG A 73 -3.82 -1.59 19.19
C ARG A 73 -4.18 -1.60 17.71
N LEU A 74 -4.48 -0.43 17.12
CA LEU A 74 -4.76 -0.31 15.69
C LEU A 74 -3.56 -0.74 14.82
N LYS A 75 -2.34 -0.27 15.16
CA LYS A 75 -1.09 -0.68 14.49
C LYS A 75 -0.88 -2.19 14.51
N VAL A 76 -1.02 -2.80 15.68
CA VAL A 76 -0.83 -4.24 15.85
C VAL A 76 -1.91 -5.02 15.10
N ALA A 77 -3.19 -4.61 15.21
CA ALA A 77 -4.29 -5.27 14.53
C ALA A 77 -4.12 -5.27 13.00
N ILE A 78 -3.77 -4.13 12.41
CA ILE A 78 -3.54 -4.01 10.96
C ILE A 78 -2.28 -4.76 10.54
N SER A 79 -1.23 -4.75 11.37
CA SER A 79 -0.01 -5.53 11.10
C SER A 79 -0.32 -7.02 11.00
N ILE A 80 -1.07 -7.55 11.97
CA ILE A 80 -1.42 -8.96 12.04
C ILE A 80 -2.35 -9.32 10.88
N ALA A 81 -3.40 -8.52 10.63
CA ALA A 81 -4.34 -8.76 9.54
C ALA A 81 -3.63 -8.79 8.17
N THR A 82 -2.77 -7.81 7.91
CA THR A 82 -1.97 -7.75 6.66
C THR A 82 -1.04 -8.94 6.53
N SER A 83 -0.36 -9.35 7.61
CA SER A 83 0.52 -10.51 7.59
C SER A 83 -0.23 -11.83 7.33
N ILE A 84 -1.43 -12.01 7.88
CA ILE A 84 -2.27 -13.19 7.62
C ILE A 84 -2.64 -13.26 6.14
N ILE A 85 -3.11 -12.14 5.57
CA ILE A 85 -3.48 -12.06 4.16
C ILE A 85 -2.26 -12.37 3.29
N ASN A 86 -1.13 -11.71 3.53
CA ASN A 86 0.06 -11.95 2.74
C ASN A 86 0.60 -13.39 2.84
N VAL A 87 0.56 -14.02 4.01
CA VAL A 87 0.95 -15.44 4.17
C VAL A 87 0.02 -16.34 3.36
N SER A 88 -1.29 -16.06 3.34
CA SER A 88 -2.25 -16.83 2.55
C SER A 88 -1.99 -16.74 1.05
N VAL A 89 -1.65 -15.55 0.54
CA VAL A 89 -1.29 -15.32 -0.87
C VAL A 89 -0.04 -16.12 -1.22
N PHE A 90 0.98 -16.09 -0.37
CA PHE A 90 2.22 -16.82 -0.60
C PHE A 90 2.00 -18.33 -0.73
N ILE A 91 1.14 -18.91 0.12
CA ILE A 91 0.83 -20.34 0.08
C ILE A 91 0.07 -20.73 -1.20
N ILE A 92 -0.81 -19.87 -1.70
CA ILE A 92 -1.62 -20.15 -2.90
C ILE A 92 -0.84 -19.88 -4.19
N TRP A 93 0.01 -18.86 -4.20
CA TRP A 93 0.74 -18.43 -5.39
C TRP A 93 1.87 -19.39 -5.78
N ILE A 94 2.63 -19.91 -4.81
CA ILE A 94 3.72 -20.88 -5.06
C ILE A 94 3.26 -22.08 -5.91
N PRO A 95 2.22 -22.84 -5.52
CA PRO A 95 1.76 -23.99 -6.31
C PRO A 95 1.15 -23.59 -7.65
N ALA A 96 0.55 -22.39 -7.74
CA ALA A 96 -0.01 -21.87 -8.99
C ALA A 96 1.09 -21.57 -10.02
N ARG A 97 2.20 -20.95 -9.60
CA ARG A 97 3.34 -20.64 -10.49
C ARG A 97 4.18 -21.86 -10.84
N LEU A 98 4.30 -22.81 -9.93
CA LEU A 98 4.91 -24.11 -10.23
C LEU A 98 4.08 -24.94 -11.23
N GLN A 99 2.89 -24.46 -11.61
CA GLN A 99 1.96 -25.09 -12.56
C GLN A 99 1.68 -26.57 -12.20
N ILE A 100 1.59 -26.86 -10.89
CA ILE A 100 1.39 -28.23 -10.39
C ILE A 100 0.04 -28.79 -10.86
N SER A 101 -1.00 -27.95 -10.93
CA SER A 101 -2.34 -28.33 -11.40
C SER A 101 -3.12 -27.12 -11.94
N PRO A 102 -3.96 -27.28 -12.98
CA PRO A 102 -4.86 -26.23 -13.47
C PRO A 102 -5.84 -25.73 -12.41
N THR A 103 -6.15 -26.55 -11.40
CA THR A 103 -7.00 -26.15 -10.27
C THR A 103 -6.33 -25.06 -9.42
N TRP A 104 -5.03 -25.17 -9.16
CA TRP A 104 -4.29 -24.17 -8.38
C TRP A 104 -4.20 -22.83 -9.10
N ILE A 105 -4.09 -22.83 -10.43
CA ILE A 105 -4.09 -21.61 -11.25
C ILE A 105 -5.44 -20.88 -11.15
N ARG A 106 -6.55 -21.62 -11.26
CA ARG A 106 -7.90 -21.03 -11.13
C ARG A 106 -8.18 -20.50 -9.72
N VAL A 107 -7.73 -21.23 -8.69
CA VAL A 107 -7.84 -20.77 -7.29
C VAL A 107 -7.04 -19.50 -7.08
N ASN A 108 -5.82 -19.42 -7.63
CA ASN A 108 -4.98 -18.24 -7.53
C ASN A 108 -5.64 -17.02 -8.19
N ASP A 109 -6.18 -17.15 -9.39
CA ASP A 109 -6.84 -16.04 -10.08
C ASP A 109 -8.04 -15.45 -9.28
N ILE A 110 -8.84 -16.31 -8.66
CA ILE A 110 -9.96 -15.87 -7.80
C ILE A 110 -9.45 -15.26 -6.49
N TRP A 111 -8.46 -15.90 -5.86
CA TRP A 111 -7.90 -15.45 -4.59
C TRP A 111 -7.20 -14.10 -4.72
N ASP A 112 -6.42 -13.91 -5.79
CA ASP A 112 -5.63 -12.70 -6.05
C ASP A 112 -6.52 -11.45 -6.22
N ARG A 113 -7.72 -11.61 -6.79
CA ARG A 113 -8.73 -10.53 -6.85
C ARG A 113 -9.41 -10.29 -5.51
N THR A 114 -9.66 -11.35 -4.76
CA THR A 114 -10.31 -11.29 -3.44
C THR A 114 -9.43 -10.57 -2.43
N GLU A 115 -8.14 -10.93 -2.39
CA GLU A 115 -7.13 -10.31 -1.53
C GLU A 115 -7.03 -8.79 -1.77
N LYS A 116 -6.94 -8.34 -3.03
CA LYS A 116 -6.90 -6.90 -3.34
C LYS A 116 -8.17 -6.17 -2.97
N SER A 117 -9.32 -6.81 -3.11
CA SER A 117 -10.59 -6.25 -2.66
C SER A 117 -10.58 -6.03 -1.14
N ILE A 118 -10.00 -6.97 -0.38
CA ILE A 118 -9.82 -6.83 1.07
C ILE A 118 -8.87 -5.67 1.37
N TYR A 119 -7.73 -5.56 0.66
CA TYR A 119 -6.81 -4.45 0.86
C TYR A 119 -7.41 -3.09 0.53
N LEU A 120 -8.19 -2.99 -0.55
CA LEU A 120 -8.94 -1.79 -0.90
C LEU A 120 -9.89 -1.38 0.24
N ILE A 121 -10.61 -2.33 0.84
CA ILE A 121 -11.53 -2.04 1.96
C ILE A 121 -10.75 -1.54 3.19
N ILE A 122 -9.63 -2.16 3.53
CA ILE A 122 -8.81 -1.74 4.67
C ILE A 122 -8.21 -0.34 4.42
N ASP A 123 -7.65 -0.11 3.23
CA ASP A 123 -7.09 1.18 2.82
C ASP A 123 -8.15 2.29 2.87
N PHE A 124 -9.33 2.04 2.29
CA PHE A 124 -10.47 2.95 2.33
C PHE A 124 -10.92 3.25 3.76
N GLY A 125 -11.03 2.22 4.61
CA GLY A 125 -11.40 2.37 6.01
C GLY A 125 -10.40 3.23 6.80
N LEU A 126 -9.10 3.00 6.59
CA LEU A 126 -8.04 3.78 7.25
C LEU A 126 -8.03 5.24 6.80
N LYS A 127 -8.14 5.49 5.49
CA LYS A 127 -8.19 6.85 4.94
C LYS A 127 -9.46 7.59 5.36
N SER A 128 -10.60 6.89 5.43
CA SER A 128 -11.85 7.46 5.94
C SER A 128 -11.73 7.85 7.42
N TYR A 129 -11.18 6.96 8.24
CA TYR A 129 -10.93 7.23 9.65
C TYR A 129 -9.94 8.39 9.86
N PHE A 130 -8.88 8.43 9.05
CA PHE A 130 -7.93 9.53 9.02
C PHE A 130 -8.61 10.87 8.72
N MET A 131 -9.44 10.93 7.68
CA MET A 131 -10.15 12.15 7.27
C MET A 131 -11.17 12.61 8.31
N TYR A 132 -11.84 11.67 8.99
CA TYR A 132 -12.72 11.99 10.12
C TYR A 132 -11.95 12.67 11.26
N LEU A 133 -10.82 12.08 11.67
CA LEU A 133 -9.98 12.64 12.72
C LEU A 133 -9.39 13.99 12.34
N LEU A 134 -9.00 14.15 11.08
CA LEU A 134 -8.51 15.40 10.52
C LEU A 134 -9.55 16.51 10.64
N LYS A 135 -10.79 16.23 10.21
CA LYS A 135 -11.91 17.17 10.30
C LYS A 135 -12.13 17.58 11.76
N SER A 136 -12.15 16.63 12.69
CA SER A 136 -12.33 16.91 14.11
C SER A 136 -11.25 17.85 14.67
N LYS A 137 -9.97 17.65 14.30
CA LYS A 137 -8.89 18.55 14.74
C LYS A 137 -8.93 19.92 14.10
N LEU A 138 -9.27 20.00 12.81
CA LEU A 138 -9.37 21.28 12.11
C LEU A 138 -10.54 22.13 12.60
N VAL A 139 -11.63 21.49 13.03
CA VAL A 139 -12.78 22.17 13.66
C VAL A 139 -12.39 22.82 14.98
N ALA A 140 -11.56 22.17 15.79
CA ALA A 140 -11.08 22.71 17.05
C ALA A 140 -10.18 23.96 16.88
N ASN A 141 -9.53 24.13 15.73
CA ASN A 141 -8.51 25.17 15.50
C ASN A 141 -8.99 26.39 14.66
N GLY A 142 -10.30 26.55 14.42
CA GLY A 142 -10.85 27.71 13.69
C GLY A 142 -11.02 27.46 12.19
N LEU A 143 -12.26 27.12 11.80
CA LEU A 143 -12.62 26.35 10.61
C LEU A 143 -12.41 27.02 9.23
N THR A 144 -12.27 28.34 9.15
CA THR A 144 -12.35 29.04 7.86
C THR A 144 -11.05 29.03 7.07
N LYS A 145 -9.89 29.13 7.74
CA LYS A 145 -8.58 29.18 7.06
C LYS A 145 -8.08 27.80 6.59
N TYR A 146 -8.51 26.72 7.23
CA TYR A 146 -8.01 25.36 6.97
C TYR A 146 -8.88 24.53 6.03
N ASN A 147 -10.03 25.04 5.59
CA ASN A 147 -10.93 24.30 4.71
C ASN A 147 -10.28 24.00 3.34
N LEU A 148 -9.43 24.90 2.84
CA LEU A 148 -8.68 24.67 1.60
C LEU A 148 -7.70 23.49 1.75
N VAL A 149 -6.98 23.42 2.87
CA VAL A 149 -6.05 22.32 3.17
C VAL A 149 -6.81 21.00 3.34
N TYR A 150 -7.97 21.04 4.01
CA TYR A 150 -8.84 19.87 4.14
C TYR A 150 -9.31 19.35 2.78
N ARG A 151 -9.82 20.22 1.91
CA ARG A 151 -10.29 19.84 0.57
C ARG A 151 -9.17 19.29 -0.30
N PHE A 152 -7.98 19.88 -0.26
CA PHE A 152 -6.83 19.36 -0.99
C PHE A 152 -6.42 17.96 -0.50
N ASN A 153 -6.36 17.77 0.82
CA ASN A 153 -6.03 16.47 1.40
C ASN A 153 -7.10 15.41 1.08
N LEU A 154 -8.37 15.80 1.04
CA LEU A 154 -9.47 14.93 0.62
C LEU A 154 -9.29 14.48 -0.84
N SER A 155 -8.95 15.40 -1.75
CA SER A 155 -8.69 15.06 -3.16
C SER A 155 -7.51 14.11 -3.31
N MET A 156 -6.43 14.30 -2.54
CA MET A 156 -5.27 13.40 -2.54
C MET A 156 -5.63 12.00 -2.02
N VAL A 157 -6.49 11.90 -1.01
CA VAL A 157 -7.03 10.62 -0.53
C VAL A 157 -7.85 9.91 -1.61
N PHE A 158 -8.73 10.64 -2.31
CA PHE A 158 -9.49 10.08 -3.44
C PHE A 158 -8.57 9.59 -4.55
N LEU A 159 -7.57 10.38 -4.94
CA LEU A 159 -6.57 9.96 -5.93
C LEU A 159 -5.88 8.66 -5.50
N SER A 160 -5.53 8.53 -4.22
CA SER A 160 -4.86 7.34 -3.69
C SER A 160 -5.76 6.10 -3.72
N ILE A 161 -7.06 6.25 -3.45
CA ILE A 161 -8.05 5.14 -3.56
C ILE A 161 -8.28 4.77 -5.03
N SER A 162 -8.30 5.76 -5.93
CA SER A 162 -8.42 5.49 -7.38
C SER A 162 -7.28 4.62 -7.90
N LEU A 163 -6.07 4.75 -7.36
CA LEU A 163 -4.95 3.87 -7.71
C LEU A 163 -5.24 2.40 -7.39
N ASP A 164 -5.92 2.09 -6.28
CA ASP A 164 -6.31 0.72 -5.96
C ASP A 164 -7.33 0.15 -6.96
N VAL A 165 -8.31 0.97 -7.36
CA VAL A 165 -9.29 0.58 -8.37
C VAL A 165 -8.61 0.34 -9.72
N ILE A 166 -7.62 1.15 -10.08
CA ILE A 166 -6.83 0.97 -11.30
C ILE A 166 -6.03 -0.34 -11.25
N ILE A 167 -5.40 -0.68 -10.13
CA ILE A 167 -4.67 -1.96 -9.97
C ILE A 167 -5.63 -3.13 -10.20
N ILE A 168 -6.80 -3.12 -9.54
CA ILE A 168 -7.81 -4.18 -9.70
C ILE A 168 -8.32 -4.25 -11.14
N GLY A 169 -8.53 -3.10 -11.79
CA GLY A 169 -8.95 -3.04 -13.19
C GLY A 169 -7.91 -3.61 -14.14
N ILE A 170 -6.62 -3.33 -13.91
CA ILE A 170 -5.53 -3.80 -14.77
C ILE A 170 -5.35 -5.31 -14.69
N MET A 171 -5.72 -5.95 -13.58
CA MET A 171 -5.73 -7.42 -13.48
C MET A 171 -6.78 -8.10 -14.36
N SER A 172 -7.75 -7.35 -14.88
CA SER A 172 -8.70 -7.89 -15.85
C SER A 172 -8.10 -7.96 -17.26
N LEU A 173 -6.92 -7.37 -17.48
CA LEU A 173 -6.17 -7.51 -18.74
C LEU A 173 -5.36 -8.81 -18.73
N PRO A 174 -5.26 -9.51 -19.87
CA PRO A 174 -4.58 -10.79 -19.99
C PRO A 174 -3.03 -10.71 -19.96
N ASP A 175 -2.46 -9.51 -19.92
CA ASP A 175 -1.00 -9.30 -19.96
C ASP A 175 -0.39 -9.24 -18.54
N ASP A 176 0.05 -10.39 -18.03
CA ASP A 176 0.70 -10.54 -16.71
C ASP A 176 1.95 -9.64 -16.53
N GLU A 177 2.63 -9.30 -17.63
CA GLU A 177 3.86 -8.50 -17.60
C GLU A 177 3.62 -7.05 -17.18
N VAL A 178 2.54 -6.45 -17.69
CA VAL A 178 2.16 -5.07 -17.37
C VAL A 178 1.74 -4.99 -15.90
N TYR A 179 1.01 -6.01 -15.44
CA TYR A 179 0.53 -6.10 -14.06
C TYR A 179 1.68 -6.08 -13.03
N ILE A 180 2.75 -6.85 -13.27
CA ILE A 180 3.92 -6.92 -12.37
C ILE A 180 4.61 -5.56 -12.21
N GLN A 181 4.57 -4.68 -13.22
CA GLN A 181 5.22 -3.35 -13.16
C GLN A 181 4.33 -2.28 -12.54
N VAL A 182 3.04 -2.32 -12.86
CA VAL A 182 2.09 -1.31 -12.40
C VAL A 182 1.94 -1.34 -10.88
N HIS A 183 2.02 -2.53 -10.28
CA HIS A 183 1.77 -2.69 -8.85
C HIS A 183 2.81 -1.99 -7.94
N PRO A 184 4.14 -2.22 -8.11
CA PRO A 184 5.15 -1.42 -7.42
C PRO A 184 5.06 0.08 -7.72
N LEU A 185 4.72 0.45 -8.96
CA LEU A 185 4.57 1.86 -9.36
C LEU A 185 3.42 2.55 -8.61
N ALA A 186 2.27 1.89 -8.49
CA ALA A 186 1.14 2.44 -7.77
C ALA A 186 1.48 2.65 -6.28
N TYR A 187 2.25 1.74 -5.67
CA TYR A 187 2.68 1.85 -4.27
C TYR A 187 3.63 3.02 -4.03
N ILE A 188 4.59 3.28 -4.92
CA ILE A 188 5.44 4.47 -4.77
C ILE A 188 4.64 5.77 -4.93
N ILE A 189 3.64 5.81 -5.83
CA ILE A 189 2.75 6.98 -5.97
C ILE A 189 1.93 7.16 -4.69
N LYS A 190 1.39 6.08 -4.11
CA LYS A 190 0.69 6.14 -2.83
C LYS A 190 1.56 6.66 -1.70
N LEU A 191 2.81 6.18 -1.60
CA LEU A 191 3.77 6.67 -0.63
C LEU A 191 4.02 8.17 -0.79
N TYR A 192 4.22 8.63 -2.03
CA TYR A 192 4.39 10.04 -2.35
C TYR A 192 3.18 10.87 -1.94
N ILE A 193 1.96 10.39 -2.22
CA ILE A 193 0.72 11.02 -1.78
C ILE A 193 0.70 11.13 -0.25
N GLU A 194 0.95 10.04 0.47
CA GLU A 194 0.96 10.03 1.93
C GLU A 194 1.96 11.04 2.53
N MET A 195 3.16 11.12 1.97
CA MET A 195 4.19 12.08 2.40
C MET A 195 3.76 13.53 2.15
N ASN A 196 3.16 13.84 0.99
CA ASN A 196 2.66 15.18 0.67
C ASN A 196 1.55 15.62 1.63
N ILE A 197 0.57 14.76 1.90
CA ILE A 197 -0.52 15.08 2.82
C ILE A 197 0.06 15.32 4.24
N ALA A 198 1.05 14.52 4.67
CA ALA A 198 1.71 14.72 5.96
C ALA A 198 2.46 16.06 6.05
N GLU A 199 3.20 16.44 5.01
CA GLU A 199 3.94 17.70 4.96
C GLU A 199 3.01 18.92 4.99
N LEU A 200 1.94 18.90 4.18
CA LEU A 200 0.96 19.98 4.12
C LEU A 200 0.24 20.17 5.46
N LEU A 201 -0.09 19.07 6.14
CA LEU A 201 -0.67 19.12 7.47
C LEU A 201 0.32 19.65 8.51
N GLY A 202 1.57 19.21 8.47
CA GLY A 202 2.62 19.73 9.35
C GLY A 202 2.81 21.23 9.20
N LYS A 203 2.84 21.74 7.95
CA LYS A 203 2.93 23.18 7.65
C LYS A 203 1.70 23.94 8.12
N ALA A 204 0.50 23.38 7.92
CA ALA A 204 -0.74 24.00 8.38
C ALA A 204 -0.79 24.12 9.91
N LEU A 205 -0.41 23.07 10.63
CA LEU A 205 -0.39 23.07 12.10
C LEU A 205 0.68 23.98 12.67
N LYS A 206 1.88 24.04 12.07
CA LYS A 206 2.94 24.97 12.50
C LYS A 206 2.59 26.44 12.30
N LYS A 207 1.79 26.79 11.28
CA LYS A 207 1.30 28.16 11.07
C LYS A 207 0.18 28.58 12.04
N SER A 208 -0.34 27.63 12.82
CA SER A 208 -1.41 27.87 13.80
C SER A 208 -0.90 28.22 15.20
N ASN A 209 0.35 27.85 15.51
CA ASN A 209 1.07 28.20 16.74
C ASN A 209 2.00 29.38 16.48
#